data_AF-K7WTC5-F1
#
_entry.id   AF-K7WTC5-F1
#
_cell.length_a   1.000
_cell.length_b   1.000
_cell.length_c   1.000
_cell.angle_alpha   90.00
_cell.angle_beta   90.00
_cell.angle_gamma   90.00
#
_symmetry.space_group_name_H-M   'P 1'
#
loop_
_entity.id
_entity.type
_entity.pdbx_description
1 polymer ?
#
loop_
_entity_poly.entity_id
_entity_poly.type
_entity_poly.pdbx_seq_one_letter_code
_entity_poly.pdbx_strand_id
1 'polypeptide(L)'
;MKVFQHKYQDFDFFISTYLEYSSMIVEAWHFLVSRNRHLDYRTVVAPDFICQSKISNLLARVAEGDLTESKRGLIRQITGSKAGDFTIVFRVIKATEKCLNPEKENDILKDQFGREIYLIEGVVIKGIRNKKDCFVADQDIEEAHNLLMEAYRQFWEYSEPNSAISSHKFSLSMNNTSSYLQLEELEPFHFSSKQQTPPTTKPKVNLVAFLVPIIVILIIAIWLTTIGYPFGKSIADGCTTIQEVNILFKSEDKINSIIDDKRKQWQQEYPKAQIFLNGSLKVQNLKKWKFLNEREQLVNKKTQYTLLLNKDNSLQMQYHPLDLAITQLRNQKVVDETTIQAKIINQKECIPRPS
;
A
#
# COMPACT_ATOMS: atom_id res chain seq x y z
N MET A 1 44.58 -62.50 -32.36
CA MET A 1 43.36 -61.80 -32.80
C MET A 1 42.27 -61.96 -31.73
N LYS A 2 42.40 -61.19 -30.66
CA LYS A 2 41.47 -61.01 -29.52
C LYS A 2 42.17 -59.98 -28.62
N VAL A 3 41.40 -59.20 -27.86
CA VAL A 3 41.80 -58.05 -27.02
C VAL A 3 41.63 -56.72 -27.76
N PHE A 4 40.43 -56.13 -27.67
CA PHE A 4 40.15 -54.69 -27.56
C PHE A 4 38.62 -54.48 -27.58
N GLN A 5 37.92 -54.73 -26.45
CA GLN A 5 36.47 -54.50 -26.40
C GLN A 5 35.89 -54.21 -25.00
N HIS A 6 36.66 -53.63 -24.08
CA HIS A 6 36.19 -53.44 -22.69
C HIS A 6 36.31 -52.02 -22.11
N LYS A 7 36.35 -50.97 -22.95
CA LYS A 7 36.61 -49.59 -22.47
C LYS A 7 35.53 -48.54 -22.76
N TYR A 8 34.30 -48.96 -23.05
CA TYR A 8 33.20 -48.04 -23.39
C TYR A 8 31.98 -48.07 -22.46
N GLN A 9 31.96 -48.88 -21.38
CA GLN A 9 30.80 -48.94 -20.48
C GLN A 9 30.84 -47.97 -19.28
N ASP A 10 32.00 -47.38 -18.95
CA ASP A 10 32.11 -46.41 -17.85
C ASP A 10 31.86 -44.95 -18.27
N PHE A 11 31.83 -44.67 -19.58
CA PHE A 11 31.64 -43.30 -20.07
C PHE A 11 30.15 -42.89 -20.11
N ASP A 12 29.24 -43.84 -20.35
CA ASP A 12 27.79 -43.58 -20.37
C ASP A 12 27.22 -43.35 -18.96
N PHE A 13 27.82 -43.94 -17.92
CA PHE A 13 27.40 -43.72 -16.53
C PHE A 13 27.74 -42.30 -16.03
N PHE A 14 28.87 -41.74 -16.50
CA PHE A 14 29.26 -40.36 -16.18
C PHE A 14 28.41 -39.31 -16.90
N ILE A 15 27.94 -39.58 -18.12
CA ILE A 15 27.04 -38.67 -18.86
C ILE A 15 25.61 -38.74 -18.31
N SER A 16 25.14 -39.90 -17.86
CA SER A 16 23.81 -40.05 -17.26
C SER A 16 23.66 -39.28 -15.94
N THR A 17 24.73 -39.11 -15.15
CA THR A 17 24.68 -38.37 -13.89
C THR A 17 24.71 -36.85 -14.09
N TYR A 18 25.16 -36.37 -15.26
CA TYR A 18 25.18 -34.94 -15.61
C TYR A 18 23.90 -34.46 -16.30
N LEU A 19 23.15 -35.35 -16.95
CA LEU A 19 21.89 -35.01 -17.63
C LEU A 19 20.65 -35.03 -16.71
N GLU A 20 20.81 -35.51 -15.48
CA GLU A 20 19.77 -35.47 -14.44
C GLU A 20 20.00 -34.33 -13.42
N TYR A 21 20.78 -33.31 -13.79
CA TYR A 21 20.67 -31.98 -13.18
C TYR A 21 19.39 -31.32 -13.69
N SER A 22 18.25 -31.97 -13.37
CA SER A 22 16.91 -31.47 -13.58
C SER A 22 16.88 -30.03 -13.09
N SER A 23 16.47 -29.11 -13.97
CA SER A 23 16.36 -27.69 -13.65
C SER A 23 15.68 -27.53 -12.31
N MET A 24 16.45 -27.12 -11.29
CA MET A 24 15.90 -26.84 -9.98
C MET A 24 15.07 -25.57 -10.12
N ILE A 25 13.75 -25.76 -10.25
CA ILE A 25 12.78 -24.69 -10.21
C ILE A 25 12.53 -24.38 -8.74
N VAL A 26 12.86 -23.17 -8.33
CA VAL A 26 12.66 -22.73 -6.96
C VAL A 26 11.58 -21.66 -6.91
N GLU A 27 10.68 -21.79 -5.94
CA GLU A 27 9.60 -20.84 -5.72
C GLU A 27 10.12 -19.55 -5.08
N ALA A 28 9.80 -18.41 -5.69
CA ALA A 28 10.21 -17.09 -5.25
C ALA A 28 9.07 -16.07 -5.28
N TRP A 29 9.26 -14.96 -4.59
CA TRP A 29 8.32 -13.84 -4.52
C TRP A 29 9.08 -12.52 -4.53
N HIS A 30 8.57 -11.53 -5.27
CA HIS A 30 9.15 -10.19 -5.27
C HIS A 30 8.87 -9.48 -3.94
N PHE A 31 9.79 -8.62 -3.52
CA PHE A 31 9.55 -7.70 -2.42
C PHE A 31 10.21 -6.34 -2.66
N LEU A 32 9.65 -5.32 -2.03
CA LEU A 32 10.17 -3.96 -2.07
C LEU A 32 10.06 -3.33 -0.67
N VAL A 33 11.18 -2.80 -0.19
CA VAL A 33 11.26 -1.91 0.95
C VAL A 33 11.71 -0.54 0.44
N SER A 34 10.98 0.49 0.80
CA SER A 34 11.31 1.87 0.41
C SER A 34 10.61 2.86 1.34
N ARG A 35 10.84 4.15 1.08
CA ARG A 35 10.14 5.27 1.69
C ARG A 35 9.60 6.19 0.59
N ASN A 36 8.73 7.13 0.96
CA ASN A 36 8.24 8.15 0.02
C ASN A 36 8.44 9.55 0.59
N ARG A 37 7.78 10.56 0.02
CA ARG A 37 7.88 11.94 0.49
C ARG A 37 7.42 12.16 1.94
N HIS A 38 6.48 11.35 2.43
CA HIS A 38 5.75 11.54 3.68
C HIS A 38 5.95 10.44 4.71
N LEU A 39 6.30 9.22 4.28
CA LEU A 39 6.38 8.00 5.07
C LEU A 39 7.82 7.50 5.08
N ASP A 40 8.31 7.09 6.26
CA ASP A 40 9.62 6.47 6.43
C ASP A 40 9.70 5.07 5.79
N TYR A 41 10.89 4.47 5.87
CA TYR A 41 11.18 3.15 5.33
C TYR A 41 10.23 2.09 5.85
N ARG A 42 9.60 1.38 4.92
CA ARG A 42 8.65 0.32 5.19
C ARG A 42 8.61 -0.67 4.04
N THR A 43 8.01 -1.82 4.32
CA THR A 43 7.71 -2.80 3.28
C THR A 43 6.53 -2.33 2.44
N VAL A 44 6.79 -2.09 1.16
CA VAL A 44 5.80 -1.68 0.15
C VAL A 44 5.17 -2.90 -0.48
N VAL A 45 5.99 -3.88 -0.88
CA VAL A 45 5.57 -5.16 -1.46
C VAL A 45 6.17 -6.29 -0.65
N ALA A 46 5.37 -7.29 -0.31
CA ALA A 46 5.80 -8.47 0.41
C ALA A 46 5.12 -9.74 -0.13
N PRO A 47 5.77 -10.91 0.01
CA PRO A 47 5.15 -12.20 -0.29
C PRO A 47 3.81 -12.41 0.42
N ASP A 48 2.86 -13.05 -0.26
CA ASP A 48 1.53 -13.37 0.27
C ASP A 48 1.57 -14.07 1.64
N PHE A 49 2.44 -15.08 1.80
CA PHE A 49 2.57 -15.83 3.04
C PHE A 49 3.13 -14.98 4.21
N ILE A 50 3.92 -13.94 3.91
CA ILE A 50 4.42 -12.96 4.89
C ILE A 50 3.29 -12.00 5.28
N CYS A 51 2.49 -11.54 4.30
CA CYS A 51 1.31 -10.71 4.53
C CYS A 51 0.26 -11.42 5.38
N GLN A 52 -0.07 -12.67 5.06
CA GLN A 52 -1.01 -13.50 5.82
C GLN A 52 -0.58 -13.69 7.28
N SER A 53 0.73 -13.82 7.51
CA SER A 53 1.33 -13.94 8.84
C SER A 53 1.40 -12.61 9.61
N LYS A 54 1.01 -11.49 8.99
CA LYS A 54 1.06 -10.12 9.55
C LYS A 54 2.45 -9.71 10.02
N ILE A 55 3.51 -10.15 9.31
CA ILE A 55 4.90 -9.81 9.61
C ILE A 55 5.61 -9.10 8.45
N SER A 56 4.88 -8.42 7.54
CA SER A 56 5.47 -7.72 6.40
C SER A 56 6.55 -6.70 6.79
N ASN A 57 6.37 -5.99 7.91
CA ASN A 57 7.37 -5.06 8.45
C ASN A 57 8.71 -5.73 8.82
N LEU A 58 8.77 -7.06 8.92
CA LEU A 58 10.03 -7.77 9.12
C LEU A 58 11.00 -7.50 7.97
N LEU A 59 10.52 -7.44 6.72
CA LEU A 59 11.38 -7.19 5.56
C LEU A 59 12.12 -5.86 5.67
N ALA A 60 11.45 -4.78 6.10
CA ALA A 60 12.10 -3.48 6.32
C ALA A 60 13.16 -3.49 7.44
N ARG A 61 13.10 -4.44 8.38
CA ARG A 61 14.08 -4.61 9.46
C ARG A 61 15.26 -5.49 9.08
N VAL A 62 15.07 -6.40 8.11
CA VAL A 62 16.09 -7.38 7.73
C VAL A 62 16.73 -7.08 6.39
N ALA A 63 16.13 -6.22 5.57
CA ALA A 63 16.71 -5.77 4.31
C ALA A 63 17.42 -4.43 4.56
N GLU A 64 18.53 -4.49 5.29
CA GLU A 64 19.41 -3.34 5.58
C GLU A 64 20.73 -3.54 4.83
N GLY A 65 21.33 -2.45 4.36
CA GLY A 65 22.61 -2.48 3.66
C GLY A 65 22.92 -1.16 2.97
N ASP A 66 24.17 -1.01 2.57
CA ASP A 66 24.63 0.12 1.77
C ASP A 66 24.24 -0.05 0.29
N LEU A 67 24.41 1.03 -0.48
CA LEU A 67 24.19 1.04 -1.92
C LEU A 67 25.00 -0.09 -2.59
N THR A 68 24.32 -0.96 -3.31
CA THR A 68 24.96 -2.09 -3.99
C THR A 68 25.44 -1.69 -5.37
N GLU A 69 26.64 -2.15 -5.75
CA GLU A 69 27.15 -1.97 -7.11
C GLU A 69 26.33 -2.77 -8.13
N SER A 70 26.43 -2.39 -9.42
CA SER A 70 25.78 -3.14 -10.50
C SER A 70 26.23 -4.60 -10.50
N LYS A 71 25.29 -5.52 -10.71
CA LYS A 71 25.49 -6.99 -10.70
C LYS A 71 25.93 -7.59 -9.36
N ARG A 72 25.88 -6.81 -8.27
CA ARG A 72 26.08 -7.31 -6.91
C ARG A 72 24.76 -7.33 -6.16
N GLY A 73 24.64 -8.25 -5.22
CA GLY A 73 23.48 -8.38 -4.37
C GLY A 73 23.87 -8.85 -2.98
N LEU A 74 22.91 -8.77 -2.06
CA LEU A 74 23.02 -9.19 -0.68
C LEU A 74 22.12 -10.40 -0.49
N ILE A 75 22.60 -11.39 0.26
CA ILE A 75 21.82 -12.56 0.66
C ILE A 75 21.76 -12.65 2.18
N ARG A 76 20.57 -12.86 2.73
CA ARG A 76 20.35 -13.02 4.17
C ARG A 76 19.34 -14.11 4.44
N GLN A 77 19.67 -15.00 5.37
CA GLN A 77 18.75 -16.02 5.86
C GLN A 77 17.92 -15.46 7.03
N ILE A 78 16.61 -15.72 7.03
CA ILE A 78 15.71 -15.39 8.12
C ILE A 78 15.16 -16.69 8.70
N THR A 79 15.30 -16.86 10.02
CA THR A 79 14.81 -18.07 10.71
C THR A 79 13.92 -17.72 11.90
N GLY A 80 13.04 -18.66 12.28
CA GLY A 80 12.17 -18.53 13.46
C GLY A 80 11.01 -17.54 13.28
N SER A 81 10.72 -17.12 12.04
CA SER A 81 9.61 -16.21 11.76
C SER A 81 8.26 -16.94 11.80
N LYS A 82 7.16 -16.21 12.02
CA LYS A 82 5.80 -16.78 11.94
C LYS A 82 5.44 -17.27 10.53
N ALA A 83 6.14 -16.81 9.51
CA ALA A 83 5.94 -17.18 8.11
C ALA A 83 6.82 -18.37 7.68
N GLY A 84 7.54 -19.00 8.62
CA GLY A 84 8.56 -20.02 8.37
C GLY A 84 9.94 -19.42 8.11
N ASP A 85 10.91 -20.29 7.85
CA ASP A 85 12.26 -19.89 7.46
C ASP A 85 12.28 -19.54 5.97
N PHE A 86 12.96 -18.46 5.62
CA PHE A 86 13.11 -18.00 4.24
C PHE A 86 14.42 -17.25 4.05
N THR A 87 14.86 -17.14 2.80
CA THR A 87 16.06 -16.40 2.42
C THR A 87 15.65 -15.23 1.55
N ILE A 88 16.30 -14.08 1.73
CA ILE A 88 16.12 -12.92 0.85
C ILE A 88 17.39 -12.70 0.04
N VAL A 89 17.22 -12.39 -1.24
CA VAL A 89 18.28 -11.92 -2.14
C VAL A 89 17.85 -10.58 -2.68
N PHE A 90 18.66 -9.54 -2.48
CA PHE A 90 18.25 -8.17 -2.78
C PHE A 90 19.41 -7.27 -3.17
N ARG A 91 19.07 -6.11 -3.73
CA ARG A 91 19.99 -5.01 -4.00
C ARG A 91 19.45 -3.71 -3.43
N VAL A 92 20.35 -2.76 -3.16
CA VAL A 92 20.01 -1.42 -2.68
C VAL A 92 20.41 -0.43 -3.76
N ILE A 93 19.43 0.26 -4.34
CA ILE A 93 19.65 1.23 -5.42
C ILE A 93 19.05 2.59 -5.06
N LYS A 94 19.53 3.67 -5.70
CA LYS A 94 18.91 5.00 -5.55
C LYS A 94 17.57 5.01 -6.27
N ALA A 95 16.52 5.49 -5.60
CA ALA A 95 15.24 5.76 -6.24
C ALA A 95 15.38 7.04 -7.07
N THR A 96 15.02 6.99 -8.35
CA THR A 96 15.11 8.14 -9.26
C THR A 96 13.74 8.53 -9.79
N GLU A 97 13.64 9.72 -10.39
CA GLU A 97 12.42 10.18 -11.07
C GLU A 97 11.95 9.20 -12.16
N LYS A 98 12.84 8.41 -12.76
CA LYS A 98 12.49 7.31 -13.67
C LYS A 98 11.64 6.21 -13.05
N CYS A 99 11.82 5.95 -11.76
CA CYS A 99 10.97 5.00 -11.03
C CYS A 99 9.51 5.47 -11.01
N LEU A 100 9.26 6.78 -11.07
CA LEU A 100 7.92 7.37 -11.11
C LEU A 100 7.40 7.58 -12.53
N ASN A 101 8.27 7.99 -13.45
CA ASN A 101 7.96 8.16 -14.85
C ASN A 101 9.19 7.83 -15.71
N PRO A 102 9.17 6.75 -16.52
CA PRO A 102 10.30 6.32 -17.34
C PRO A 102 10.88 7.39 -18.28
N GLU A 103 10.09 8.39 -18.65
CA GLU A 103 10.49 9.48 -19.56
C GLU A 103 11.27 10.61 -18.86
N LYS A 104 11.36 10.59 -17.52
CA LYS A 104 12.06 11.63 -16.75
C LYS A 104 13.57 11.40 -16.66
N GLU A 105 14.27 12.41 -16.15
CA GLU A 105 15.70 12.39 -15.87
C GLU A 105 16.05 11.43 -14.72
N ASN A 106 17.34 11.14 -14.55
CA ASN A 106 17.87 10.25 -13.51
C ASN A 106 18.05 10.94 -12.14
N ASP A 107 17.29 12.00 -11.89
CA ASP A 107 17.36 12.74 -10.62
C ASP A 107 16.95 11.84 -9.45
N ILE A 108 17.73 11.92 -8.39
CA ILE A 108 17.51 11.12 -7.17
C ILE A 108 16.30 11.69 -6.42
N LEU A 109 15.33 10.83 -6.13
CA LEU A 109 14.17 11.19 -5.33
C LEU A 109 14.61 11.52 -3.90
N LYS A 110 13.99 12.55 -3.34
CA LYS A 110 14.21 13.01 -1.98
C LYS A 110 12.89 13.09 -1.23
N ASP A 111 12.95 12.86 0.07
CA ASP A 111 11.78 13.08 0.92
C ASP A 111 11.57 14.57 1.24
N GLN A 112 10.54 14.88 2.04
CA GLN A 112 10.26 16.27 2.44
C GLN A 112 11.38 16.97 3.23
N PHE A 113 12.34 16.21 3.77
CA PHE A 113 13.51 16.72 4.48
C PHE A 113 14.77 16.77 3.60
N GLY A 114 14.65 16.44 2.31
CA GLY A 114 15.76 16.44 1.37
C GLY A 114 16.66 15.21 1.44
N ARG A 115 16.28 14.16 2.19
CA ARG A 115 17.07 12.93 2.33
C ARG A 115 16.88 12.05 1.09
N GLU A 116 17.96 11.52 0.52
CA GLU A 116 17.91 10.64 -0.67
C GLU A 116 17.12 9.35 -0.41
N ILE A 117 16.27 8.94 -1.34
CA ILE A 117 15.46 7.74 -1.20
C ILE A 117 16.15 6.57 -1.92
N TYR A 118 16.19 5.42 -1.27
CA TYR A 118 16.72 4.16 -1.81
C TYR A 118 15.59 3.13 -1.94
N LEU A 119 15.66 2.32 -2.99
CA LEU A 119 14.86 1.12 -3.17
C LEU A 119 15.68 -0.09 -2.71
N ILE A 120 15.09 -0.90 -1.85
CA ILE A 120 15.64 -2.18 -1.43
C ILE A 120 14.71 -3.24 -2.04
N GLU A 121 15.15 -3.81 -3.14
CA GLU A 121 14.33 -4.65 -4.00
C GLU A 121 14.98 -6.02 -4.21
N GLY A 122 14.15 -7.04 -4.36
CA GLY A 122 14.65 -8.37 -4.66
C GLY A 122 13.59 -9.45 -4.50
N VAL A 123 14.08 -10.64 -4.17
CA VAL A 123 13.29 -11.86 -4.11
C VAL A 123 13.38 -12.51 -2.74
N VAL A 124 12.27 -13.11 -2.32
CA VAL A 124 12.14 -13.96 -1.14
C VAL A 124 11.99 -15.40 -1.61
N ILE A 125 12.79 -16.31 -1.07
CA ILE A 125 12.85 -17.71 -1.45
C ILE A 125 12.60 -18.59 -0.23
N LYS A 126 11.73 -19.59 -0.37
CA LYS A 126 11.47 -20.58 0.69
C LYS A 126 12.41 -21.77 0.57
N GLY A 127 12.80 -22.34 1.70
CA GLY A 127 13.48 -23.64 1.76
C GLY A 127 14.99 -23.62 1.49
N ILE A 128 15.55 -22.53 0.94
CA ILE A 128 17.00 -22.38 0.79
C ILE A 128 17.63 -22.01 2.12
N ARG A 129 18.58 -22.83 2.59
CA ARG A 129 19.31 -22.63 3.84
C ARG A 129 20.78 -22.22 3.66
N ASN A 130 21.34 -22.45 2.48
CA ASN A 130 22.75 -22.19 2.21
C ASN A 130 22.89 -21.31 0.97
N LYS A 131 23.79 -20.33 1.03
CA LYS A 131 24.14 -19.47 -0.12
C LYS A 131 24.57 -20.28 -1.34
N LYS A 132 25.26 -21.41 -1.14
CA LYS A 132 25.75 -22.27 -2.23
C LYS A 132 24.63 -22.87 -3.08
N ASP A 133 23.42 -22.92 -2.54
CA ASP A 133 22.24 -23.45 -3.21
C ASP A 133 21.36 -22.32 -3.78
N CYS A 134 21.80 -21.06 -3.66
CA CYS A 134 21.03 -19.88 -4.04
C CYS A 134 21.64 -19.19 -5.26
N PHE A 135 21.03 -19.42 -6.43
CA PHE A 135 21.41 -18.78 -7.68
C PHE A 135 20.26 -17.88 -8.13
N VAL A 136 20.55 -16.58 -8.25
CA VAL A 136 19.61 -15.57 -8.76
C VAL A 136 20.30 -14.84 -9.90
N ALA A 137 19.70 -14.86 -11.09
CA ALA A 137 20.24 -14.14 -12.23
C ALA A 137 19.97 -12.64 -12.10
N ASP A 138 20.86 -11.82 -12.67
CA ASP A 138 20.66 -10.37 -12.74
C ASP A 138 19.31 -10.03 -13.43
N GLN A 139 18.96 -10.80 -14.46
CA GLN A 139 17.69 -10.67 -15.19
C GLN A 139 16.46 -10.89 -14.29
N ASP A 140 16.51 -11.82 -13.34
CA ASP A 140 15.39 -12.07 -12.42
C ASP A 140 15.13 -10.86 -11.53
N ILE A 141 16.21 -10.17 -11.11
CA ILE A 141 16.11 -8.95 -10.31
C ILE A 141 15.67 -7.75 -11.15
N GLU A 142 16.06 -7.66 -12.42
CA GLU A 142 15.52 -6.63 -13.32
C GLU A 142 14.04 -6.85 -13.65
N GLU A 143 13.60 -8.10 -13.80
CA GLU A 143 12.19 -8.42 -13.93
C GLU A 143 11.42 -8.03 -12.66
N ALA A 144 11.96 -8.38 -11.49
CA ALA A 144 11.43 -7.95 -10.20
C ALA A 144 11.30 -6.42 -10.13
N HIS A 145 12.35 -5.69 -10.49
CA HIS A 145 12.35 -4.22 -10.51
C HIS A 145 11.16 -3.67 -11.31
N ASN A 146 10.99 -4.12 -12.55
CA ASN A 146 9.92 -3.66 -13.43
C ASN A 146 8.52 -3.93 -12.86
N LEU A 147 8.31 -5.10 -12.24
CA LEU A 147 7.05 -5.45 -11.59
C LEU A 147 6.78 -4.61 -10.33
N LEU A 148 7.83 -4.26 -9.59
CA LEU A 148 7.74 -3.48 -8.36
C LEU A 148 7.50 -1.98 -8.59
N MET A 149 7.88 -1.44 -9.76
CA MET A 149 7.76 -0.01 -10.05
C MET A 149 6.30 0.48 -10.01
N GLU A 150 5.34 -0.35 -10.41
CA GLU A 150 3.93 0.04 -10.31
C GLU A 150 3.46 0.20 -8.86
N ALA A 151 3.84 -0.74 -7.99
CA ALA A 151 3.56 -0.66 -6.57
C ALA A 151 4.28 0.54 -5.91
N TYR A 152 5.51 0.83 -6.34
CA TYR A 152 6.26 1.99 -5.87
C TYR A 152 5.60 3.31 -6.28
N ARG A 153 5.13 3.45 -7.53
CA ARG A 153 4.39 4.64 -8.00
C ARG A 153 3.14 4.89 -7.17
N GLN A 154 2.39 3.85 -6.84
CA GLN A 154 1.21 3.98 -6.00
C GLN A 154 1.58 4.37 -4.56
N PHE A 155 2.64 3.74 -4.03
CA PHE A 155 3.16 4.07 -2.72
C PHE A 155 3.65 5.51 -2.64
N TRP A 156 4.23 6.06 -3.71
CA TRP A 156 4.72 7.44 -3.76
C TRP A 156 3.65 8.48 -3.38
N GLU A 157 2.41 8.23 -3.79
CA GLU A 157 1.26 9.13 -3.56
C GLU A 157 0.64 8.99 -2.16
N TYR A 158 1.11 8.06 -1.32
CA TYR A 158 0.54 7.85 0.01
C TYR A 158 1.03 8.87 1.04
N SER A 159 0.10 9.52 1.72
CA SER A 159 0.36 10.34 2.92
C SER A 159 0.22 9.55 4.22
N GLU A 160 -0.48 8.41 4.20
CA GLU A 160 -0.79 7.61 5.38
C GLU A 160 -0.24 6.17 5.29
N PRO A 161 0.13 5.57 6.43
CA PRO A 161 0.56 4.18 6.48
C PRO A 161 -0.46 3.18 5.91
N ASN A 162 -0.06 2.44 4.87
CA ASN A 162 -0.85 1.33 4.31
C ASN A 162 -0.17 -0.03 4.54
N SER A 163 -0.97 -1.09 4.63
CA SER A 163 -0.43 -2.46 4.63
C SER A 163 0.36 -2.73 3.35
N ALA A 164 1.39 -3.59 3.45
CA ALA A 164 2.17 -4.01 2.30
C ALA A 164 1.27 -4.70 1.25
N ILE A 165 1.56 -4.44 -0.03
CA ILE A 165 0.91 -5.09 -1.17
C ILE A 165 1.45 -6.52 -1.26
N SER A 166 0.54 -7.48 -1.44
CA SER A 166 0.90 -8.90 -1.59
C SER A 166 1.48 -9.16 -2.98
N SER A 167 2.66 -9.76 -3.06
CA SER A 167 3.21 -10.29 -4.31
C SER A 167 2.78 -11.74 -4.54
N HIS A 168 2.79 -12.15 -5.81
CA HIS A 168 2.50 -13.51 -6.23
C HIS A 168 3.79 -14.33 -6.36
N LYS A 169 3.62 -15.64 -6.17
CA LYS A 169 4.67 -16.62 -6.38
C LYS A 169 5.05 -16.69 -7.85
N PHE A 170 6.34 -16.80 -8.12
CA PHE A 170 6.89 -17.12 -9.43
C PHE A 170 8.03 -18.15 -9.30
N SER A 171 8.53 -18.62 -10.43
CA SER A 171 9.53 -19.69 -10.51
C SER A 171 10.87 -19.11 -10.96
N LEU A 172 11.92 -19.29 -10.16
CA LEU A 172 13.30 -19.02 -10.56
C LEU A 172 13.88 -20.23 -11.27
N SER A 173 14.47 -20.02 -12.44
CA SER A 173 15.20 -21.05 -13.18
C SER A 173 16.68 -20.98 -12.82
N MET A 174 17.18 -21.98 -12.10
CA MET A 174 18.59 -22.03 -11.69
C MET A 174 19.56 -22.53 -12.77
N ASN A 175 19.08 -22.82 -14.00
CA ASN A 175 19.89 -23.40 -15.08
C ASN A 175 20.24 -22.39 -16.19
N ASN A 176 19.97 -21.11 -15.99
CA ASN A 176 20.07 -20.15 -17.07
C ASN A 176 21.53 -19.69 -17.25
N THR A 177 22.03 -19.66 -18.48
CA THR A 177 23.40 -19.23 -18.85
C THR A 177 23.66 -17.73 -18.64
N SER A 178 22.67 -17.00 -18.11
CA SER A 178 22.76 -15.59 -17.72
C SER A 178 23.79 -15.37 -16.60
N SER A 179 24.37 -14.17 -16.57
CA SER A 179 25.27 -13.77 -15.48
C SER A 179 24.52 -13.74 -14.14
N TYR A 180 24.91 -14.61 -13.22
CA TYR A 180 24.44 -14.60 -11.84
C TYR A 180 24.90 -13.36 -11.09
N LEU A 181 24.09 -12.91 -10.13
CA LEU A 181 24.51 -11.88 -9.20
C LEU A 181 25.68 -12.35 -8.35
N GLN A 182 26.64 -11.46 -8.11
CA GLN A 182 27.68 -11.68 -7.11
C GLN A 182 27.09 -11.38 -5.73
N LEU A 183 26.70 -12.44 -5.01
CA LEU A 183 26.04 -12.33 -3.72
C LEU A 183 27.05 -12.19 -2.58
N GLU A 184 26.88 -11.16 -1.76
CA GLU A 184 27.54 -10.98 -0.48
C GLU A 184 26.64 -11.50 0.64
N GLU A 185 27.19 -12.36 1.50
CA GLU A 185 26.41 -13.01 2.56
C GLU A 185 26.38 -12.14 3.80
N LEU A 186 25.17 -11.84 4.27
CA LEU A 186 24.95 -11.13 5.53
C LEU A 186 24.68 -12.12 6.65
N GLU A 187 25.01 -11.71 7.87
CA GLU A 187 24.72 -12.49 9.08
C GLU A 187 23.24 -12.94 9.13
N PRO A 188 22.96 -14.22 9.42
CA PRO A 188 21.61 -14.73 9.55
C PRO A 188 20.78 -13.96 10.59
N PHE A 189 19.54 -13.66 10.25
CA PHE A 189 18.61 -13.01 11.15
C PHE A 189 17.74 -14.05 11.86
N HIS A 190 17.94 -14.18 13.17
CA HIS A 190 17.11 -15.03 14.03
C HIS A 190 15.97 -14.21 14.63
N PHE A 191 14.73 -14.48 14.21
CA PHE A 191 13.54 -13.88 14.80
C PHE A 191 13.27 -14.49 16.17
N SER A 192 13.99 -14.01 17.19
CA SER A 192 13.68 -14.34 18.57
C SER A 192 12.40 -13.60 18.97
N SER A 193 11.30 -14.31 19.21
CA SER A 193 10.04 -13.69 19.67
C SER A 193 10.13 -13.06 21.08
N LYS A 194 11.34 -12.88 21.63
CA LYS A 194 11.61 -12.43 23.00
C LYS A 194 11.40 -10.93 23.24
N GLN A 195 11.00 -10.13 22.27
CA GLN A 195 10.74 -8.70 22.47
C GLN A 195 9.33 -8.29 22.09
N GLN A 196 8.43 -8.52 23.03
CA GLN A 196 7.61 -7.48 23.65
C GLN A 196 7.09 -8.09 24.95
N THR A 197 7.95 -8.15 25.98
CA THR A 197 7.40 -8.12 27.34
C THR A 197 6.67 -6.79 27.41
N PRO A 198 5.33 -6.77 27.53
CA PRO A 198 4.61 -5.52 27.74
C PRO A 198 5.30 -4.79 28.89
N PRO A 199 5.49 -3.46 28.82
CA PRO A 199 6.06 -2.69 29.93
C PRO A 199 5.34 -3.14 31.19
N THR A 200 6.11 -3.68 32.13
CA THR A 200 5.62 -4.32 33.34
C THR A 200 4.58 -3.39 33.95
N THR A 201 3.31 -3.75 33.77
CA THR A 201 2.22 -2.96 34.31
C THR A 201 2.38 -3.08 35.82
N LYS A 202 2.61 -1.92 36.44
CA LYS A 202 2.58 -1.75 37.89
C LYS A 202 1.38 -2.51 38.48
N PRO A 203 1.52 -3.06 39.69
CA PRO A 203 0.55 -3.96 40.30
C PRO A 203 -0.88 -3.47 40.10
N LYS A 204 -1.73 -4.37 39.59
CA LYS A 204 -3.17 -4.18 39.49
C LYS A 204 -3.71 -3.77 40.86
N VAL A 205 -3.94 -2.47 41.04
CA VAL A 205 -4.93 -2.00 42.01
C VAL A 205 -6.26 -2.53 41.50
N ASN A 206 -7.02 -3.24 42.34
CA ASN A 206 -8.31 -3.83 41.98
C ASN A 206 -9.31 -2.73 41.60
N LEU A 207 -9.28 -2.29 40.34
CA LEU A 207 -10.14 -1.24 39.79
C LEU A 207 -11.64 -1.62 39.88
N VAL A 208 -11.92 -2.92 39.96
CA VAL A 208 -13.28 -3.47 40.15
C VAL A 208 -13.88 -3.06 41.50
N ALA A 209 -13.07 -2.88 42.55
CA ALA A 209 -13.58 -2.42 43.84
C ALA A 209 -13.92 -0.92 43.86
N PHE A 210 -13.34 -0.13 42.95
CA PHE A 210 -13.59 1.32 42.86
C PHE A 210 -14.66 1.69 41.82
N LEU A 211 -14.89 0.87 40.79
CA LEU A 211 -15.84 1.20 39.72
C LEU A 211 -17.30 0.86 40.06
N VAL A 212 -17.56 -0.14 40.91
CA VAL A 212 -18.93 -0.54 41.28
C VAL A 212 -19.73 0.60 41.93
N PRO A 213 -19.23 1.34 42.94
CA PRO A 213 -19.99 2.45 43.50
C PRO A 213 -20.20 3.59 42.49
N ILE A 214 -19.23 3.84 41.59
CA ILE A 214 -19.32 4.90 40.58
C ILE A 214 -20.39 4.58 39.53
N ILE A 215 -20.46 3.32 39.08
CA ILE A 215 -21.48 2.86 38.12
C ILE A 215 -22.88 2.91 38.75
N VAL A 216 -23.02 2.52 40.02
CA VAL A 216 -24.31 2.60 40.74
C VAL A 216 -24.76 4.06 40.90
N ILE A 217 -23.86 4.99 41.24
CA ILE A 217 -24.18 6.42 41.32
C ILE A 217 -24.58 6.99 39.95
N LEU A 218 -23.88 6.60 38.87
CA LEU A 218 -24.23 7.01 37.51
C LEU A 218 -25.59 6.47 37.07
N ILE A 219 -25.91 5.22 37.38
CA ILE A 219 -27.22 4.63 37.04
C ILE A 219 -28.33 5.33 37.83
N ILE A 220 -28.13 5.62 39.12
CA ILE A 220 -29.11 6.37 39.94
C ILE A 220 -29.28 7.80 39.42
N ALA A 221 -28.19 8.48 39.04
CA ALA A 221 -28.26 9.81 38.44
C ALA A 221 -29.03 9.79 37.10
N ILE A 222 -28.78 8.80 36.23
CA ILE A 222 -29.51 8.64 34.97
C ILE A 222 -31.00 8.38 35.24
N TRP A 223 -31.33 7.51 36.21
CA TRP A 223 -32.71 7.21 36.61
C TRP A 223 -33.45 8.43 37.17
N LEU A 224 -32.76 9.26 37.97
CA LEU A 224 -33.33 10.51 38.47
C LEU A 224 -33.58 11.54 37.35
N THR A 225 -32.72 11.56 36.31
CA THR A 225 -32.94 12.44 35.15
C THR A 225 -34.07 11.96 34.22
N THR A 226 -34.37 10.66 34.16
CA THR A 226 -35.42 10.12 33.28
C THR A 226 -36.81 10.16 33.89
N ILE A 227 -36.95 10.16 35.22
CA ILE A 227 -38.27 10.18 35.90
C ILE A 227 -38.78 11.61 36.15
N GLY A 228 -37.91 12.62 36.16
CA GLY A 228 -38.27 14.03 36.38
C GLY A 228 -38.63 14.84 35.14
N TYR A 229 -38.51 14.30 33.92
CA TYR A 229 -38.82 15.03 32.68
C TYR A 229 -40.04 14.44 31.98
N PRO A 230 -41.25 14.95 32.23
CA PRO A 230 -42.39 14.62 31.39
C PRO A 230 -42.18 15.24 30.01
N PHE A 231 -42.38 14.42 28.98
CA PHE A 231 -42.85 14.78 27.64
C PHE A 231 -42.26 16.02 26.96
N GLY A 232 -41.53 15.76 25.87
CA GLY A 232 -41.50 16.66 24.71
C GLY A 232 -40.21 17.42 24.49
N LYS A 233 -39.06 16.74 24.36
CA LYS A 233 -37.99 17.29 23.53
C LYS A 233 -38.30 16.96 22.07
N SER A 234 -39.07 17.85 21.46
CA SER A 234 -38.84 18.22 20.06
C SER A 234 -37.32 18.28 19.86
N ILE A 235 -36.79 17.49 18.93
CA ILE A 235 -35.46 17.73 18.39
C ILE A 235 -35.56 19.14 17.84
N ALA A 236 -34.99 20.11 18.57
CA ALA A 236 -34.89 21.47 18.10
C ALA A 236 -33.95 21.41 16.89
N ASP A 237 -34.60 21.34 15.73
CA ASP A 237 -34.05 21.66 14.43
C ASP A 237 -33.24 22.95 14.51
N GLY A 238 -32.14 22.98 13.76
CA GLY A 238 -31.65 24.23 13.21
C GLY A 238 -30.31 24.70 13.74
N CYS A 239 -29.24 24.18 13.15
CA CYS A 239 -28.08 24.99 12.72
C CYS A 239 -27.34 24.38 11.51
N THR A 240 -27.82 23.27 10.95
CA THR A 240 -27.28 22.71 9.70
C THR A 240 -28.01 23.32 8.53
N THR A 241 -27.31 24.11 7.71
CA THR A 241 -27.84 24.55 6.42
C THR A 241 -27.36 23.57 5.35
N ILE A 242 -28.30 23.01 4.59
CA ILE A 242 -28.01 22.20 3.41
C ILE A 242 -28.31 23.06 2.18
N GLN A 243 -27.31 23.24 1.33
CA GLN A 243 -27.47 23.94 0.05
C GLN A 243 -27.04 23.03 -1.08
N GLU A 244 -27.79 23.06 -2.18
CA GLU A 244 -27.46 22.33 -3.40
C GLU A 244 -27.11 23.34 -4.50
N VAL A 245 -25.93 23.19 -5.09
CA VAL A 245 -25.40 24.11 -6.11
C VAL A 245 -25.00 23.31 -7.34
N ASN A 246 -25.47 23.73 -8.50
CA ASN A 246 -25.09 23.10 -9.77
C ASN A 246 -23.73 23.64 -10.25
N ILE A 247 -22.84 22.72 -10.63
CA ILE A 247 -21.57 23.02 -11.29
C ILE A 247 -21.69 22.60 -12.76
N LEU A 248 -21.62 23.58 -13.65
CA LEU A 248 -21.57 23.36 -15.09
C LEU A 248 -20.12 23.08 -15.51
N PHE A 249 -19.92 21.99 -16.25
CA PHE A 249 -18.68 21.66 -16.94
C PHE A 249 -18.93 21.70 -18.43
N LYS A 250 -18.10 22.44 -19.17
CA LYS A 250 -18.08 22.44 -20.63
C LYS A 250 -17.14 21.35 -21.14
N SER A 251 -17.31 20.98 -22.41
CA SER A 251 -16.38 20.09 -23.10
C SER A 251 -14.96 20.65 -23.05
N GLU A 252 -13.97 19.77 -22.86
CA GLU A 252 -12.53 20.06 -22.72
C GLU A 252 -12.12 20.79 -21.42
N ASP A 253 -13.07 21.13 -20.54
CA ASP A 253 -12.72 21.74 -19.26
C ASP A 253 -11.86 20.78 -18.43
N LYS A 254 -10.79 21.35 -17.85
CA LYS A 254 -9.97 20.65 -16.86
C LYS A 254 -10.73 20.63 -15.54
N ILE A 255 -11.12 19.42 -15.11
CA ILE A 255 -11.99 19.24 -13.94
C ILE A 255 -11.40 19.91 -12.69
N ASN A 256 -10.10 19.77 -12.47
CA ASN A 256 -9.44 20.34 -11.30
C ASN A 256 -9.51 21.87 -11.27
N SER A 257 -9.42 22.56 -12.41
CA SER A 257 -9.51 24.02 -12.44
C SER A 257 -10.86 24.49 -11.91
N ILE A 258 -11.95 23.92 -12.41
CA ILE A 258 -13.31 24.32 -12.02
C ILE A 258 -13.58 23.96 -10.57
N ILE A 259 -13.21 22.73 -10.16
CA ILE A 259 -13.47 22.28 -8.80
C ILE A 259 -12.62 23.04 -7.78
N ASP A 260 -11.35 23.33 -8.08
CA ASP A 260 -10.47 24.09 -7.17
C ASP A 260 -10.96 25.54 -7.00
N ASP A 261 -11.44 26.17 -8.08
CA ASP A 261 -12.00 27.52 -8.01
C ASP A 261 -13.29 27.55 -7.19
N LYS A 262 -14.19 26.57 -7.40
CA LYS A 262 -15.42 26.43 -6.60
C LYS A 262 -15.12 26.10 -5.14
N ARG A 263 -14.14 25.25 -4.88
CA ARG A 263 -13.68 24.94 -3.51
C ARG A 263 -13.20 26.19 -2.80
N LYS A 264 -12.35 27.00 -3.43
CA LYS A 264 -11.88 28.26 -2.82
C LYS A 264 -13.04 29.20 -2.52
N GLN A 265 -13.98 29.36 -3.46
CA GLN A 265 -15.19 30.16 -3.26
C GLN A 265 -16.01 29.65 -2.06
N TRP A 266 -16.31 28.36 -2.01
CA TRP A 266 -17.12 27.77 -0.93
C TRP A 266 -16.41 27.69 0.41
N GLN A 267 -15.08 27.55 0.45
CA GLN A 267 -14.33 27.58 1.70
C GLN A 267 -14.30 28.98 2.31
N GLN A 268 -14.34 30.04 1.49
CA GLN A 268 -14.47 31.42 1.99
C GLN A 268 -15.86 31.66 2.59
N GLU A 269 -16.91 31.17 1.92
CA GLU A 269 -18.31 31.35 2.34
C GLU A 269 -18.70 30.40 3.49
N TYR A 270 -18.14 29.18 3.49
CA TYR A 270 -18.45 28.07 4.39
C TYR A 270 -17.16 27.35 4.89
N PRO A 271 -16.35 27.99 5.77
CA PRO A 271 -15.05 27.44 6.18
C PRO A 271 -15.08 26.06 6.84
N LYS A 272 -16.22 25.67 7.42
CA LYS A 272 -16.42 24.39 8.12
C LYS A 272 -17.38 23.44 7.39
N ALA A 273 -17.80 23.74 6.16
CA ALA A 273 -18.76 22.89 5.47
C ALA A 273 -18.13 21.61 4.91
N GLN A 274 -18.91 20.54 4.96
CA GLN A 274 -18.64 19.33 4.20
C GLN A 274 -19.33 19.44 2.84
N ILE A 275 -18.59 19.14 1.76
CA ILE A 275 -19.10 19.28 0.40
C ILE A 275 -19.04 17.92 -0.28
N PHE A 276 -20.17 17.50 -0.83
CA PHE A 276 -20.34 16.23 -1.52
C PHE A 276 -20.81 16.45 -2.95
N LEU A 277 -20.33 15.65 -3.89
CA LEU A 277 -20.71 15.70 -5.29
C LEU A 277 -21.69 14.58 -5.63
N ASN A 278 -22.72 14.93 -6.39
CA ASN A 278 -23.74 14.05 -6.95
C ASN A 278 -23.85 14.32 -8.44
N GLY A 279 -23.77 13.29 -9.28
CA GLY A 279 -23.98 13.46 -10.72
C GLY A 279 -23.17 12.47 -11.56
N SER A 280 -23.13 12.72 -12.87
CA SER A 280 -22.38 11.91 -13.82
C SER A 280 -21.59 12.79 -14.77
N LEU A 281 -20.32 12.44 -15.02
CA LEU A 281 -19.45 13.16 -15.95
C LEU A 281 -18.66 12.18 -16.81
N LYS A 282 -18.52 12.45 -18.11
CA LYS A 282 -17.66 11.64 -18.99
C LYS A 282 -16.23 12.17 -18.98
N VAL A 283 -15.26 11.27 -18.78
CA VAL A 283 -13.82 11.62 -18.70
C VAL A 283 -13.02 11.05 -19.86
N GLN A 284 -11.96 11.75 -20.24
CA GLN A 284 -11.11 11.38 -21.37
C GLN A 284 -10.17 10.18 -21.11
N ASN A 285 -9.60 10.02 -19.89
CA ASN A 285 -8.55 9.01 -19.65
C ASN A 285 -9.05 7.80 -18.85
N LEU A 286 -9.45 6.76 -19.57
CA LEU A 286 -10.03 5.52 -19.04
C LEU A 286 -9.10 4.60 -18.27
N LYS A 287 -7.83 4.51 -18.69
CA LYS A 287 -6.91 3.50 -18.17
C LYS A 287 -6.61 3.73 -16.69
N LYS A 288 -6.48 5.00 -16.29
CA LYS A 288 -6.26 5.40 -14.89
C LYS A 288 -7.48 5.09 -14.00
N TRP A 289 -8.69 5.15 -14.55
CA TRP A 289 -9.93 4.97 -13.80
C TRP A 289 -10.30 3.52 -13.51
N LYS A 290 -10.03 2.62 -14.46
CA LYS A 290 -10.29 1.20 -14.26
C LYS A 290 -9.59 0.69 -12.98
N PHE A 291 -8.35 1.14 -12.77
CA PHE A 291 -7.56 0.82 -11.58
C PHE A 291 -8.14 1.43 -10.28
N LEU A 292 -8.56 2.70 -10.30
CA LEU A 292 -9.14 3.37 -9.12
C LEU A 292 -10.47 2.73 -8.70
N ASN A 293 -11.32 2.37 -9.67
CA ASN A 293 -12.59 1.69 -9.40
C ASN A 293 -12.37 0.29 -8.81
N GLU A 294 -11.42 -0.49 -9.34
CA GLU A 294 -11.04 -1.79 -8.77
C GLU A 294 -10.54 -1.64 -7.32
N ARG A 295 -9.76 -0.60 -7.01
CA ARG A 295 -9.29 -0.31 -5.65
C ARG A 295 -10.41 0.09 -4.71
N GLU A 296 -11.31 0.99 -5.11
CA GLU A 296 -12.41 1.43 -4.23
C GLU A 296 -13.42 0.31 -3.99
N GLN A 297 -13.71 -0.55 -4.96
CA GLN A 297 -14.55 -1.73 -4.74
C GLN A 297 -13.99 -2.67 -3.66
N LEU A 298 -12.66 -2.74 -3.50
CA LEU A 298 -12.02 -3.52 -2.45
C LEU A 298 -12.10 -2.85 -1.06
N VAL A 299 -12.17 -1.52 -1.00
CA VAL A 299 -12.26 -0.75 0.24
C VAL A 299 -13.73 -0.62 0.70
N ASN A 300 -14.69 -0.64 -0.23
CA ASN A 300 -16.02 -0.09 0.00
C ASN A 300 -17.09 -1.13 0.39
N LYS A 301 -16.96 -1.74 1.56
CA LYS A 301 -18.10 -2.42 2.24
C LYS A 301 -18.83 -1.56 3.28
N LYS A 302 -18.37 -0.33 3.57
CA LYS A 302 -18.88 0.47 4.70
C LYS A 302 -19.05 1.98 4.48
N THR A 303 -18.65 2.55 3.34
CA THR A 303 -18.80 4.02 3.16
C THR A 303 -20.17 4.35 2.55
N GLN A 304 -20.66 5.56 2.83
CA GLN A 304 -21.96 6.04 2.34
C GLN A 304 -21.89 6.72 0.96
N TYR A 305 -20.70 6.75 0.34
CA TYR A 305 -20.51 7.36 -0.96
C TYR A 305 -20.14 6.31 -2.02
N THR A 306 -20.50 6.58 -3.26
CA THR A 306 -20.19 5.71 -4.40
C THR A 306 -19.56 6.49 -5.53
N LEU A 307 -18.58 5.84 -6.17
CA LEU A 307 -17.93 6.29 -7.38
C LEU A 307 -17.92 5.10 -8.34
N LEU A 308 -18.66 5.22 -9.44
CA LEU A 308 -18.86 4.14 -10.39
C LEU A 308 -18.42 4.58 -11.78
N LEU A 309 -17.52 3.81 -12.39
CA LEU A 309 -17.18 3.98 -13.80
C LEU A 309 -18.10 3.11 -14.65
N ASN A 310 -18.98 3.75 -15.42
CA ASN A 310 -19.88 3.09 -16.35
C ASN A 310 -19.17 2.68 -17.65
N LYS A 311 -19.82 1.80 -18.42
CA LYS A 311 -19.30 1.28 -19.71
C LYS A 311 -19.13 2.36 -20.79
N ASP A 312 -19.89 3.45 -20.68
CA ASP A 312 -19.83 4.60 -21.58
C ASP A 312 -18.80 5.65 -21.12
N ASN A 313 -17.94 5.29 -20.17
CA ASN A 313 -16.89 6.14 -19.59
C ASN A 313 -17.44 7.30 -18.77
N SER A 314 -18.71 7.23 -18.38
CA SER A 314 -19.29 8.15 -17.42
C SER A 314 -18.93 7.74 -15.99
N LEU A 315 -18.41 8.69 -15.23
CA LEU A 315 -18.11 8.57 -13.82
C LEU A 315 -19.32 9.07 -13.03
N GLN A 316 -20.04 8.15 -12.42
CA GLN A 316 -21.18 8.43 -11.58
C GLN A 316 -20.73 8.59 -10.12
N MET A 317 -21.11 9.70 -9.52
CA MET A 317 -20.80 10.08 -8.13
C MET A 317 -22.10 10.17 -7.34
N GLN A 318 -22.10 9.56 -6.15
CA GLN A 318 -23.16 9.72 -5.17
C GLN A 318 -22.55 10.01 -3.80
N TYR A 319 -22.86 11.18 -3.25
CA TYR A 319 -22.31 11.70 -2.00
C TYR A 319 -20.77 11.67 -1.96
N HIS A 320 -20.10 11.86 -3.11
CA HIS A 320 -18.65 11.72 -3.19
C HIS A 320 -17.95 12.96 -2.60
N PRO A 321 -17.11 12.84 -1.57
CA PRO A 321 -16.46 14.01 -0.94
C PRO A 321 -15.64 14.84 -1.93
N LEU A 322 -15.79 16.17 -1.90
CA LEU A 322 -15.14 17.10 -2.82
C LEU A 322 -13.61 16.95 -2.83
N ASP A 323 -12.98 16.80 -1.66
CA ASP A 323 -11.53 16.67 -1.53
C ASP A 323 -11.00 15.37 -2.18
N LEU A 324 -11.78 14.29 -2.09
CA LEU A 324 -11.46 13.02 -2.77
C LEU A 324 -11.62 13.18 -4.28
N ALA A 325 -12.70 13.82 -4.71
CA ALA A 325 -12.96 14.10 -6.13
C ALA A 325 -11.81 14.91 -6.76
N ILE A 326 -11.29 15.94 -6.09
CA ILE A 326 -10.14 16.74 -6.58
C ILE A 326 -8.91 15.86 -6.77
N THR A 327 -8.61 15.02 -5.79
CA THR A 327 -7.42 14.15 -5.82
C THR A 327 -7.52 13.14 -6.96
N GLN A 328 -8.69 12.51 -7.12
CA GLN A 328 -8.90 11.45 -8.11
C GLN A 328 -9.10 11.97 -9.53
N LEU A 329 -9.81 13.10 -9.69
CA LEU A 329 -10.09 13.73 -10.98
C LEU A 329 -8.96 14.66 -11.46
N ARG A 330 -7.85 14.70 -10.73
CA ARG A 330 -6.70 15.53 -11.09
C ARG A 330 -6.21 15.17 -12.50
N ASN A 331 -6.09 16.19 -13.33
CA ASN A 331 -5.67 16.12 -14.74
C ASN A 331 -6.66 15.43 -15.69
N GLN A 332 -7.92 15.24 -15.28
CA GLN A 332 -8.96 14.77 -16.18
C GLN A 332 -9.62 15.93 -16.92
N LYS A 333 -10.03 15.67 -18.15
CA LYS A 333 -10.87 16.56 -18.94
C LYS A 333 -12.26 15.98 -19.11
N VAL A 334 -13.24 16.88 -19.15
CA VAL A 334 -14.63 16.53 -19.44
C VAL A 334 -14.81 16.38 -20.95
N VAL A 335 -15.50 15.31 -21.36
CA VAL A 335 -15.74 15.01 -22.79
C VAL A 335 -16.95 15.79 -23.31
N ASP A 336 -18.06 15.77 -22.56
CA ASP A 336 -19.34 16.38 -22.96
C ASP A 336 -19.77 17.43 -21.93
N GLU A 337 -20.49 18.46 -22.37
CA GLU A 337 -21.09 19.43 -21.43
C GLU A 337 -22.03 18.70 -20.45
N THR A 338 -21.79 18.88 -19.15
CA THR A 338 -22.54 18.20 -18.09
C THR A 338 -22.69 19.09 -16.87
N THR A 339 -23.73 18.83 -16.09
CA THR A 339 -23.94 19.48 -14.80
C THR A 339 -23.88 18.42 -13.71
N ILE A 340 -23.06 18.68 -12.68
CA ILE A 340 -23.09 17.91 -11.43
C ILE A 340 -23.58 18.81 -10.30
N GLN A 341 -24.19 18.20 -9.29
CA GLN A 341 -24.68 18.89 -8.11
C GLN A 341 -23.67 18.77 -6.97
N ALA A 342 -23.36 19.90 -6.33
CA ALA A 342 -22.64 19.95 -5.07
C ALA A 342 -23.63 20.15 -3.92
N LYS A 343 -23.60 19.25 -2.95
CA LYS A 343 -24.34 19.34 -1.70
C LYS A 343 -23.42 19.86 -0.60
N ILE A 344 -23.67 21.07 -0.13
CA ILE A 344 -22.90 21.77 0.90
C ILE A 344 -23.65 21.62 2.22
N ILE A 345 -23.03 20.97 3.19
CA ILE A 345 -23.55 20.77 4.54
C ILE A 345 -22.73 21.62 5.50
N ASN A 346 -23.28 22.76 5.90
CA ASN A 346 -22.61 23.68 6.82
C ASN A 346 -23.22 23.56 8.22
N GLN A 347 -22.41 23.16 9.19
CA GLN A 347 -22.78 23.14 10.60
C GLN A 347 -22.37 24.49 11.22
N LYS A 348 -23.31 25.44 11.29
CA LYS A 348 -23.05 26.68 12.05
C LYS A 348 -23.07 26.38 13.54
N GLU A 349 -22.19 27.04 14.30
CA GLU A 349 -22.28 27.04 15.75
C GLU A 349 -23.59 27.72 16.14
N CYS A 350 -24.47 26.98 16.81
CA CYS A 350 -25.66 27.58 17.40
C CYS A 350 -25.20 28.52 18.50
N ILE A 351 -25.20 29.83 18.22
CA ILE A 351 -25.09 30.83 19.28
C ILE A 351 -26.42 30.76 20.02
N PRO A 352 -26.45 30.27 21.29
CA PRO A 352 -27.68 30.30 22.05
C PRO A 352 -28.11 31.76 22.16
N ARG A 353 -29.37 32.07 21.80
CA ARG A 353 -29.89 33.43 21.99
C ARG A 353 -29.75 33.77 23.47
N PRO A 354 -29.19 34.94 23.83
CA PRO A 354 -29.14 35.37 25.22
C PRO A 354 -30.59 35.45 25.73
N SER A 355 -30.82 34.77 26.85
CA SER A 355 -32.10 34.63 27.55
C SER A 355 -32.57 35.96 28.15
#